data_AF-A0A853B8Q8-F1
#
_entry.id   AF-A0A853B8Q8-F1
#
_cell.length_a   1.000
_cell.length_b   1.000
_cell.length_c   1.000
_cell.angle_alpha   90.00
_cell.angle_beta   90.00
_cell.angle_gamma   90.00
#
_symmetry.space_group_name_H-M   'P 1'
#
loop_
_entity.id
_entity.type
_entity.pdbx_description
1 polymer ?
#
loop_
_entity_poly.entity_id
_entity_poly.type
_entity_poly.pdbx_seq_one_letter_code
_entity_poly.pdbx_strand_id
1 'polypeptide(L)' 'MLSHRHDDLVTSVSASLAGEFGDAVATSEIDRVVRAALRDLDGRVVSEAVTEMLHSLARHRLRRLVAAHD' A
#
# COMPACT_ATOMS: atom_id res chain seq x y z
N MET A 1 8.85 -8.99 -17.39
CA MET A 1 9.47 -7.65 -17.18
C MET A 1 8.63 -6.74 -16.26
N LEU A 2 7.30 -6.89 -16.16
CA LEU A 2 6.44 -6.09 -15.25
C LEU A 2 6.68 -6.31 -13.74
N SER A 3 7.14 -7.50 -13.35
CA SER A 3 7.28 -7.88 -11.93
C SER A 3 8.28 -7.04 -11.13
N HIS A 4 9.40 -6.61 -11.73
CA HIS A 4 10.40 -5.80 -11.03
C HIS A 4 9.87 -4.39 -10.71
N ARG A 5 9.12 -3.79 -11.62
CA ARG A 5 8.51 -2.47 -11.42
C ARG A 5 7.47 -2.48 -10.29
N HIS A 6 6.77 -3.60 -10.14
CA HIS A 6 5.80 -3.79 -9.05
C HIS A 6 6.49 -3.93 -7.69
N ASP A 7 7.61 -4.63 -7.62
CA ASP A 7 8.39 -4.74 -6.38
C ASP A 7 9.00 -3.40 -5.95
N ASP A 8 9.50 -2.60 -6.90
CA ASP A 8 10.00 -1.25 -6.63
C ASP A 8 8.89 -0.32 -6.10
N LEU A 9 7.69 -0.43 -6.68
CA LEU A 9 6.51 0.32 -6.28
C LEU A 9 6.03 -0.08 -4.87
N VAL A 10 5.96 -1.39 -4.58
CA VAL A 10 5.63 -1.90 -3.25
C VAL A 10 6.63 -1.39 -2.21
N THR A 11 7.92 -1.45 -2.52
CA THR A 11 8.98 -1.01 -1.60
C THR A 11 8.87 0.48 -1.29
N SER A 12 8.68 1.32 -2.32
CA SER A 12 8.53 2.77 -2.17
C SER A 12 7.29 3.15 -1.33
N VAL A 13 6.13 2.57 -1.65
CA VAL A 13 4.87 2.86 -0.94
C VAL A 13 4.90 2.34 0.49
N SER A 14 5.50 1.16 0.73
CA SER A 14 5.61 0.59 2.07
C SER A 14 6.53 1.43 2.97
N ALA A 15 7.64 1.95 2.42
CA ALA A 15 8.53 2.86 3.16
C ALA A 15 7.83 4.17 3.54
N SER A 16 7.05 4.77 2.62
CA SER A 16 6.30 5.98 2.93
C SER A 16 5.22 5.74 3.99
N LEU A 17 4.48 4.62 3.90
CA LEU A 17 3.45 4.28 4.88
C LEU A 17 4.04 3.88 6.23
N ALA A 18 5.22 3.26 6.26
CA ALA A 18 5.94 2.99 7.50
C ALA A 18 6.33 4.31 8.21
N GLY A 19 6.63 5.38 7.46
CA GLY A 19 6.84 6.71 8.05
C GLY A 19 5.58 7.35 8.64
N GLU A 20 4.39 7.06 8.10
CA GLU A 20 3.12 7.63 8.60
C GLU A 20 2.47 6.77 9.70
N PHE A 21 2.64 5.44 9.63
CA PHE A 21 1.91 4.48 10.46
C PHE A 21 2.79 3.55 11.29
N GLY A 22 4.12 3.62 11.18
CA GLY A 22 5.05 2.68 11.82
C GLY A 22 4.96 2.63 13.34
N ASP A 23 4.49 3.70 13.98
CA ASP A 23 4.28 3.76 15.43
C ASP A 23 3.04 2.98 15.90
N ALA A 24 2.08 2.72 15.00
CA ALA A 24 0.81 2.08 15.30
C ALA A 24 0.63 0.72 14.61
N VAL A 25 1.33 0.48 13.50
CA VAL A 25 1.17 -0.69 12.64
C VAL A 25 2.54 -1.28 12.34
N ALA A 26 2.69 -2.58 12.60
CA ALA A 26 3.93 -3.29 12.30
C ALA A 26 4.24 -3.24 10.79
N THR A 27 5.52 -3.05 10.45
CA THR A 27 5.97 -2.96 9.06
C THR A 27 5.56 -4.16 8.20
N SER A 28 5.52 -5.36 8.78
CA SER A 28 5.04 -6.58 8.10
C SER A 28 3.55 -6.53 7.72
N GLU A 29 2.72 -5.89 8.55
CA GLU A 29 1.29 -5.68 8.29
C GLU A 29 1.11 -4.62 7.18
N ILE A 30 1.92 -3.56 7.20
CA ILE A 30 1.96 -2.52 6.15
C ILE A 30 2.29 -3.15 4.79
N ASP A 31 3.36 -3.94 4.72
CA ASP A 31 3.78 -4.67 3.51
C ASP A 31 2.66 -5.57 2.96
N ARG A 32 1.96 -6.27 3.86
CA ARG A 32 0.84 -7.15 3.51
C ARG A 32 -0.32 -6.37 2.90
N VAL A 33 -0.68 -5.22 3.47
CA VAL A 33 -1.74 -4.34 2.99
C VAL A 33 -1.38 -3.74 1.63
N VAL A 34 -0.14 -3.27 1.45
CA VAL A 34 0.33 -2.69 0.18
C VAL A 34 0.31 -3.73 -0.94
N ARG A 35 0.79 -4.96 -0.70
CA ARG A 35 0.74 -6.04 -1.70
C ARG A 35 -0.68 -6.47 -2.03
N ALA A 36 -1.60 -6.45 -1.06
CA ALA A 36 -3.01 -6.74 -1.30
C ALA A 36 -3.66 -5.66 -2.18
N ALA A 37 -3.41 -4.39 -1.87
CA ALA A 37 -3.93 -3.28 -2.66
C ALA A 37 -3.32 -3.23 -4.08
N LEU A 38 -2.05 -3.62 -4.25
CA LEU A 38 -1.46 -3.76 -5.58
C LEU A 38 -2.15 -4.86 -6.39
N ARG A 39 -2.44 -6.03 -5.80
CA ARG A 39 -3.19 -7.09 -6.49
C ARG A 39 -4.62 -6.69 -6.85
N ASP A 40 -5.25 -5.85 -6.04
CA ASP A 40 -6.58 -5.31 -6.35
C ASP A 40 -6.55 -4.35 -7.56
N LEU A 41 -5.40 -3.72 -7.81
CA LEU A 41 -5.15 -2.80 -8.93
C LEU A 41 -4.58 -3.52 -10.16
N ASP A 42 -3.84 -4.61 -9.95
CA ASP A 42 -3.26 -5.45 -11.00
C ASP A 42 -4.41 -6.15 -11.74
N GLY A 43 -4.66 -5.68 -12.97
CA GLY A 43 -5.82 -6.07 -13.79
C GLY A 43 -6.93 -5.03 -13.92
N ARG A 44 -6.89 -3.92 -13.16
CA ARG A 44 -7.86 -2.81 -13.29
C ARG A 44 -7.33 -1.51 -13.88
N VAL A 45 -6.00 -1.26 -13.88
CA VAL A 45 -5.48 0.07 -14.28
C VAL A 45 -4.19 -0.03 -15.12
N VAL A 46 -4.27 0.54 -16.33
CA VAL A 46 -3.15 0.79 -17.23
C VAL A 46 -2.52 2.13 -16.87
N SER A 47 -1.22 2.11 -16.58
CA SER A 47 -0.26 3.23 -16.58
C SER A 47 -0.44 4.38 -15.57
N GLU A 48 0.67 4.67 -14.88
CA GLU A 48 1.03 5.88 -14.10
C GLU A 48 0.16 6.29 -12.88
N ALA A 49 -1.16 6.16 -12.93
CA ALA A 49 -2.05 6.49 -11.81
C ALA A 49 -2.09 5.41 -10.70
N VAL A 50 -1.46 4.26 -10.93
CA VAL A 50 -1.49 3.10 -10.01
C VAL A 50 -0.84 3.44 -8.67
N THR A 51 0.24 4.25 -8.65
CA THR A 51 0.93 4.64 -7.41
C THR A 51 0.02 5.47 -6.51
N GLU A 52 -0.61 6.51 -7.07
CA GLU A 52 -1.51 7.41 -6.33
C GLU A 52 -2.77 6.67 -5.86
N MET A 53 -3.33 5.82 -6.71
CA MET A 53 -4.49 5.00 -6.34
C MET A 53 -4.14 3.98 -5.25
N LEU A 54 -2.97 3.36 -5.33
CA LEU A 54 -2.46 2.44 -4.31
C LEU A 54 -2.27 3.15 -2.98
N HIS A 55 -1.64 4.33 -3.00
CA HIS A 55 -1.42 5.14 -1.81
C HIS A 55 -2.77 5.55 -1.18
N SER A 56 -3.71 6.03 -1.97
CA SER A 56 -5.03 6.46 -1.48
C SER A 56 -5.83 5.29 -0.87
N LEU A 57 -5.85 4.14 -1.54
CA LEU A 57 -6.57 2.96 -1.06
C LEU A 57 -5.94 2.37 0.22
N ALA A 58 -4.61 2.26 0.26
CA ALA A 58 -3.91 1.77 1.45
C ALA A 58 -4.14 2.69 2.65
N ARG A 59 -4.05 4.01 2.45
CA ARG A 59 -4.31 5.01 3.48
C ARG A 59 -5.73 4.93 4.04
N HIS A 60 -6.73 4.75 3.17
CA HIS A 60 -8.12 4.60 3.59
C HIS A 60 -8.32 3.35 4.45
N ARG A 61 -7.72 2.22 4.08
CA ARG A 61 -7.80 0.96 4.84
C ARG A 61 -7.14 1.06 6.22
N LEU A 62 -5.96 1.69 6.30
CA LEU A 62 -5.24 1.88 7.56
C LEU A 62 -6.02 2.77 8.54
N ARG A 63 -6.62 3.87 8.06
CA ARG A 63 -7.48 4.72 8.91
C ARG A 63 -8.66 3.95 9.50
N ARG A 64 -9.26 3.05 8.72
CA ARG A 64 -10.35 2.20 9.19
C ARG A 64 -9.92 1.18 10.23
N LEU A 65 -8.70 0.65 10.13
CA LEU A 65 -8.15 -0.28 11.13
C LEU A 65 -7.89 0.44 12.45
N VAL A 66 -7.25 1.61 12.41
CA VAL A 66 -7.02 2.43 13.61
C VAL A 66 -8.33 2.78 14.30
N ALA A 67 -9.34 3.24 13.55
CA ALA A 67 -10.66 3.55 14.09
C ALA A 67 -11.45 2.34 14.62
N ALA A 68 -11.00 1.10 14.34
CA ALA A 68 -11.61 -0.12 14.86
C ALA A 68 -10.88 -0.67 16.11
N HIS A 69 -9.75 -0.06 16.48
CA HIS A 69 -8.92 -0.44 17.64
C HIS A 69 -8.95 0.60 18.78
N ASP A 70 -9.75 1.67 18.64
CA ASP A 70 -10.16 2.64 19.68
C ASP A 70 -11.57 2.30 20.18
#